data_AF-G4ZX79-F1
#
_entry.id   AF-G4ZX79-F1
#
_cell.length_a   1.000
_cell.length_b   1.000
_cell.length_c   1.000
_cell.angle_alpha   90.00
_cell.angle_beta   90.00
_cell.angle_gamma   90.00
#
_symmetry.space_group_name_H-M   'P 1'
#
loop_
_entity.id
_entity.type
_entity.pdbx_description
1 polymer ?
#
loop_
_entity_poly.entity_id
_entity_poly.type
_entity_poly.pdbx_seq_one_letter_code
_entity_poly.pdbx_strand_id
1 'polypeptide(L)' 'MAEVIKQAATQAGLDPTRYATHSIRIGGATKLWNAGADHLVIKVLGRWLSNAFEEYPVLSAEGARDIAQLTC' A
#
# COMPACT_ATOMS: atom_id res chain seq x y z
N MET A 1 5.11 12.06 14.88
CA MET A 1 5.37 11.22 13.69
C MET A 1 4.76 11.77 12.41
N ALA A 2 3.44 12.02 12.37
CA ALA A 2 2.78 12.44 11.13
C ALA A 2 3.31 13.76 10.54
N GLU A 3 3.83 14.67 11.37
CA GLU A 3 4.34 15.97 10.90
C GLU A 3 5.49 15.84 9.90
N VAL A 4 6.45 14.93 10.15
CA VAL A 4 7.57 14.68 9.23
C VAL A 4 7.05 14.12 7.90
N ILE A 5 6.04 13.25 7.94
CA ILE A 5 5.40 12.69 6.74
C ILE A 5 4.70 13.80 5.94
N LYS A 6 4.01 14.71 6.63
CA LYS A 6 3.32 15.84 6.00
C LYS A 6 4.30 16.81 5.35
N GLN A 7 5.40 17.14 6.04
CA GLN A 7 6.46 17.97 5.48
C GLN A 7 7.08 17.33 4.23
N ALA A 8 7.34 16.01 4.26
CA ALA A 8 7.82 15.28 3.09
C ALA A 8 6.80 15.31 1.94
N ALA A 9 5.50 15.16 2.23
CA ALA A 9 4.44 15.27 1.23
C ALA A 9 4.41 16.66 0.59
N THR A 10 4.49 17.73 1.40
CA THR A 10 4.57 19.11 0.91
C THR A 10 5.80 19.33 0.03
N GLN A 11 6.98 18.84 0.43
CA GLN A 11 8.20 18.95 -0.36
C GLN A 11 8.11 18.19 -1.70
N ALA A 12 7.34 17.09 -1.74
CA ALA A 12 7.06 16.33 -2.95
C ALA A 12 5.94 16.94 -3.82
N GLY A 13 5.37 18.09 -3.44
CA GLY A 13 4.26 18.74 -4.18
C GLY A 13 2.91 18.04 -4.01
N LEU A 14 2.76 17.22 -2.97
CA LEU A 14 1.54 16.48 -2.66
C LEU A 14 0.73 17.20 -1.57
N ASP A 15 -0.58 16.98 -1.55
CA ASP A 15 -1.46 17.51 -0.52
C ASP A 15 -1.19 16.83 0.84
N PRO A 16 -0.59 17.53 1.83
CA PRO A 16 -0.19 16.92 3.11
C PRO A 16 -1.39 16.46 3.95
N THR A 17 -2.61 16.92 3.67
CA THR A 17 -3.81 16.47 4.40
C THR A 17 -4.14 15.00 4.11
N ARG A 18 -3.64 14.47 2.98
CA ARG A 18 -3.82 13.07 2.56
C ARG A 18 -2.75 12.12 3.11
N TYR A 19 -1.72 12.63 3.79
CA TYR A 19 -0.58 11.83 4.26
C TYR A 19 -0.45 11.82 5.78
N ALA A 20 -0.43 10.63 6.35
CA ALA A 20 -0.20 10.35 7.75
C ALA A 20 0.35 8.93 7.91
N THR A 21 0.71 8.52 9.12
CA THR A 21 1.25 7.19 9.40
C THR A 21 0.38 6.06 8.83
N HIS A 22 -0.95 6.17 8.96
CA HIS A 22 -1.87 5.15 8.46
C HIS A 22 -1.89 5.06 6.93
N SER A 23 -1.89 6.19 6.22
CA SER A 23 -1.89 6.18 4.75
C SER A 23 -0.58 5.63 4.18
N ILE A 24 0.56 5.88 4.84
CA ILE A 24 1.84 5.26 4.46
C ILE A 24 1.79 3.74 4.66
N ARG A 25 1.19 3.26 5.75
CA ARG A 25 1.04 1.82 6.00
C ARG A 25 0.16 1.14 4.95
N ILE A 26 -0.96 1.78 4.59
CA ILE A 26 -1.82 1.34 3.49
C ILE A 26 -1.04 1.33 2.17
N GLY A 27 -0.36 2.43 1.83
CA GLY A 27 0.41 2.55 0.59
C GLY A 27 1.49 1.48 0.47
N GLY A 28 2.16 1.14 1.56
CA GLY A 28 3.12 0.03 1.61
C GLY A 28 2.48 -1.33 1.31
N ALA A 29 1.33 -1.63 1.93
CA ALA A 29 0.57 -2.85 1.64
C ALA A 29 0.12 -2.89 0.18
N THR A 30 -0.41 -1.78 -0.36
CA THR A 30 -0.80 -1.65 -1.77
C THR A 30 0.38 -1.89 -2.71
N LYS A 31 1.57 -1.33 -2.41
CA LYS A 31 2.74 -1.52 -3.27
C LYS A 31 3.23 -2.96 -3.26
N LEU A 32 3.26 -3.62 -2.10
CA LEU A 32 3.63 -5.03 -1.98
C LEU A 32 2.64 -5.94 -2.72
N TRP A 33 1.34 -5.68 -2.58
CA TRP A 33 0.29 -6.40 -3.31
C TRP A 33 0.50 -6.33 -4.82
N ASN A 34 0.73 -5.13 -5.35
CA ASN A 34 0.97 -4.93 -6.78
C ASN A 34 2.32 -5.49 -7.27
N ALA A 35 3.24 -5.80 -6.36
CA ALA A 35 4.48 -6.52 -6.66
C ALA A 35 4.30 -8.05 -6.61
N GLY A 36 3.07 -8.54 -6.38
CA GLY A 36 2.78 -9.98 -6.28
C GLY A 36 3.24 -10.61 -4.96
N ALA A 37 3.47 -9.81 -3.91
CA ALA A 37 3.85 -10.34 -2.61
C ALA A 37 2.72 -11.18 -1.99
N ASP A 38 3.08 -12.30 -1.38
CA ASP A 38 2.14 -13.16 -0.67
C ASP A 38 1.46 -12.44 0.51
N HIS A 39 0.21 -12.81 0.80
CA HIS A 39 -0.59 -12.17 1.84
C HIS A 39 0.07 -12.28 3.22
N LEU A 40 0.74 -13.39 3.56
CA LEU A 40 1.43 -13.56 4.84
C LEU A 40 2.63 -12.63 4.95
N VAL A 41 3.35 -12.43 3.84
CA VAL A 41 4.48 -11.48 3.78
C VAL A 41 3.97 -10.07 4.06
N ILE A 42 2.88 -9.64 3.42
CA ILE A 42 2.28 -8.33 3.66
C ILE A 42 1.81 -8.19 5.12
N LYS A 43 1.17 -9.24 5.66
CA LYS A 43 0.69 -9.26 7.05
C LYS A 43 1.84 -9.11 8.05
N VAL A 44 2.91 -9.86 7.88
CA VAL A 44 4.10 -9.85 8.75
C VAL A 44 4.85 -8.52 8.65
N LEU A 45 5.16 -8.06 7.44
CA LEU A 45 5.89 -6.81 7.23
C LEU A 45 5.09 -5.60 7.74
N GLY A 46 3.78 -5.62 7.51
CA GLY A 46 2.89 -4.58 8.00
C GLY A 46 2.54 -4.70 9.48
N ARG A 47 2.99 -5.75 10.21
CA ARG A 47 2.61 -6.04 11.61
C ARG A 47 1.11 -5.97 11.84
N TRP A 48 0.33 -6.55 10.92
CA TRP A 48 -1.12 -6.58 10.99
C TRP A 48 -1.56 -7.74 11.88
N LEU A 49 -2.37 -7.43 12.90
CA LEU A 49 -2.90 -8.44 13.81
C LEU A 49 -4.02 -9.26 13.15
N SER A 50 -4.90 -8.57 12.41
CA SER A 50 -6.00 -9.16 11.64
C SER A 50 -5.75 -9.09 10.14
N ASN A 51 -6.66 -9.66 9.36
CA ASN A 51 -6.66 -9.58 7.90
C ASN A 51 -7.35 -8.31 7.35
N ALA A 52 -7.69 -7.33 8.20
CA ALA A 52 -8.31 -6.08 7.77
C ALA A 52 -7.47 -5.28 6.76
N PHE A 53 -6.18 -5.61 6.62
CA PHE A 53 -5.31 -4.99 5.63
C PHE A 53 -5.68 -5.35 4.19
N GLU A 54 -6.40 -6.45 3.97
CA GLU A 54 -6.76 -6.95 2.63
C GLU A 54 -7.73 -6.02 1.90
N GLU A 55 -8.46 -5.16 2.62
CA GLU A 55 -9.43 -4.22 2.05
C GLU A 55 -8.78 -2.94 1.48
N TYR A 56 -7.54 -2.63 1.85
CA TYR A 56 -6.91 -1.37 1.47
C TYR A 56 -6.19 -1.36 0.11
N PRO A 57 -5.52 -2.45 -0.35
CA PRO A 57 -4.83 -2.48 -1.62
C PRO A 57 -5.72 -2.10 -2.80
N VAL A 58 -5.23 -1.18 -3.62
CA VAL A 58 -5.83 -0.85 -4.91
C VAL A 58 -5.00 -1.51 -6.01
N LEU A 59 -5.64 -2.32 -6.85
CA LEU A 59 -4.99 -2.95 -8.00
C LEU A 59 -4.57 -1.88 -9.01
N SER A 60 -3.30 -1.91 -9.40
CA SER A 60 -2.73 -1.06 -10.45
C SER A 60 -2.53 -1.86 -11.73
N ALA A 61 -2.29 -1.16 -12.85
CA ALA A 61 -1.91 -1.79 -14.10
C ALA A 61 -0.67 -2.69 -13.98
N GLU A 62 0.26 -2.36 -13.08
CA GLU A 62 1.43 -3.19 -12.77
C GLU A 62 1.04 -4.52 -12.13
N GLY A 63 0.19 -4.51 -11.11
CA GLY A 63 -0.26 -5.73 -10.44
C GLY A 63 -1.18 -6.58 -11.31
N ALA A 64 -1.81 -5.98 -12.32
CA ALA A 64 -2.72 -6.67 -13.24
C ALA A 64 -2.04 -7.36 -14.43
N ARG A 65 -0.72 -7.16 -14.64
CA ARG A 65 -0.01 -7.59 -15.87
C ARG A 65 -0.24 -9.05 -16.24
N ASP A 66 -0.20 -9.95 -15.25
CA ASP A 66 -0.31 -11.39 -15.47
C ASP A 66 -1.69 -11.98 -15.12
N ILE A 67 -2.64 -11.14 -14.69
CA ILE A 67 -3.99 -11.60 -14.32
C ILE A 67 -4.71 -12.21 -15.52
N ALA A 68 -4.47 -11.68 -16.73
CA ALA A 68 -5.05 -12.21 -17.96
C ALA A 68 -4.70 -13.71 -18.19
N GLN A 69 -3.57 -14.19 -17.67
CA GLN A 69 -3.13 -15.58 -17.79
C GLN A 69 -3.82 -16.52 -16.78
N LEU A 70 -4.46 -15.98 -15.74
CA LEU A 70 -5.17 -16.74 -14.71
C LEU A 70 -6.66 -16.95 -15.05
N THR A 71 -7.16 -16.29 -16.09
CA THR A 71 -8.58 -16.26 -16.47
C THR A 71 -8.91 -17.06 -17.74
N CYS A 72 -7.94 -17.79 -18.29
CA CYS A 72 -8.08 -18.69 -19.44
C CYS A 72 -7.98 -20.16 -19.01
#